data_AF-A0A7L9WJA6-F1
#
_entry.id   AF-A0A7L9WJA6-F1
#
_cell.length_a   1.000
_cell.length_b   1.000
_cell.length_c   1.000
_cell.angle_alpha   90.00
_cell.angle_beta   90.00
_cell.angle_gamma   90.00
#
_symmetry.space_group_name_H-M   'P 1'
#
loop_
_entity.id
_entity.type
_entity.pdbx_description
1 polymer ?
#
loop_
_entity_poly.entity_id
_entity_poly.type
_entity_poly.pdbx_seq_one_letter_code
_entity_poly.pdbx_strand_id
1 'polypeptide(L)'
;MRNVRPASIQSAVQSSMRAGGGLEAVANDLGVGVSTLSHGTELSEQRPGGLGVNYLDRLGRISPKAAVPIAQHFAALGGGVFHPLEVEGRLASDIHQITRDFSDVLQRHGEAHSPSSENPNDYTPKEAMAQVVELDQMVCAAMNFRAALLQKAGVSMVPSQARAQ
;
A
#
# COMPACT_ATOMS: atom_id res chain seq x y z
N MET A 1 -17.54 0.48 14.74
CA MET A 1 -16.24 -0.21 14.91
C MET A 1 -15.56 0.28 16.17
N ARG A 2 -14.80 -0.57 16.87
CA ARG A 2 -14.21 -0.26 18.19
C ARG A 2 -12.91 0.53 18.07
N ASN A 3 -12.55 1.29 19.11
CA ASN A 3 -11.26 1.97 19.19
C ASN A 3 -10.13 0.96 19.36
N VAL A 4 -9.11 1.06 18.52
CA VAL A 4 -7.92 0.20 18.53
C VAL A 4 -6.67 1.07 18.47
N ARG A 5 -5.56 0.57 19.05
CA ARG A 5 -4.27 1.28 19.01
C ARG A 5 -3.86 1.53 17.55
N PRO A 6 -3.50 2.76 17.16
CA PRO A 6 -2.95 3.04 15.83
C PRO A 6 -1.72 2.18 15.52
N ALA A 7 -1.56 1.81 14.25
CA ALA A 7 -0.48 0.94 13.75
C ALA A 7 -0.43 -0.48 14.33
N SER A 8 -1.45 -0.92 15.07
CA SER A 8 -1.61 -2.32 15.46
C SER A 8 -2.15 -3.19 14.32
N ILE A 9 -1.95 -4.51 14.39
CA ILE A 9 -2.58 -5.44 13.45
C ILE A 9 -4.11 -5.32 13.45
N GLN A 10 -4.73 -5.05 14.60
CA GLN A 10 -6.18 -4.82 14.68
C GLN A 10 -6.60 -3.57 13.92
N SER A 11 -5.80 -2.49 13.97
CA SER A 11 -6.06 -1.30 13.15
C SER A 11 -5.96 -1.59 11.65
N ALA A 12 -4.99 -2.42 11.25
CA ALA A 12 -4.83 -2.84 9.86
C ALA A 12 -6.01 -3.71 9.38
N VAL A 13 -6.46 -4.67 10.21
CA VAL A 13 -7.64 -5.51 9.92
C VAL A 13 -8.90 -4.64 9.83
N GLN A 14 -9.09 -3.68 10.73
CA GLN A 14 -10.22 -2.74 10.64
C GLN A 14 -10.18 -1.93 9.33
N SER A 15 -9.03 -1.39 8.96
CA SER A 15 -8.87 -0.67 7.69
C SER A 15 -9.12 -1.57 6.48
N SER A 16 -8.69 -2.83 6.53
CA SER A 16 -8.98 -3.85 5.52
C SER A 16 -10.49 -4.06 5.34
N MET A 17 -11.24 -4.21 6.44
CA MET A 17 -12.70 -4.35 6.41
C MET A 17 -13.39 -3.12 5.81
N ARG A 18 -12.93 -1.90 6.16
CA ARG A 18 -13.46 -0.66 5.58
C ARG A 18 -13.19 -0.58 4.08
N ALA A 19 -11.96 -0.89 3.66
CA ALA A 19 -11.61 -0.94 2.24
C ALA A 19 -12.46 -1.98 1.49
N GLY A 20 -12.77 -3.11 2.14
CA GLY A 20 -13.70 -4.13 1.64
C GLY A 20 -15.15 -3.68 1.48
N GLY A 21 -15.56 -2.51 1.99
CA GLY A 21 -16.93 -2.01 1.92
C GLY A 21 -17.68 -2.00 3.26
N GLY A 22 -16.99 -2.27 4.36
CA GLY A 22 -17.57 -2.30 5.70
C GLY A 22 -17.85 -3.71 6.21
N LEU A 23 -18.24 -3.81 7.49
CA LEU A 23 -18.32 -5.09 8.18
C LEU A 23 -19.44 -5.99 7.62
N GLU A 24 -20.61 -5.44 7.29
CA GLU A 24 -21.72 -6.22 6.72
C GLU A 24 -21.39 -6.73 5.31
N ALA A 25 -20.81 -5.89 4.46
CA ALA A 25 -20.41 -6.27 3.10
C ALA A 25 -19.38 -7.40 3.15
N VAL A 26 -18.34 -7.25 3.97
CA VAL A 26 -17.30 -8.26 4.11
C VAL A 26 -17.83 -9.56 4.73
N ALA A 27 -18.77 -9.48 5.68
CA ALA A 27 -19.43 -10.68 6.24
C ALA A 27 -20.16 -11.47 5.14
N ASN A 28 -20.90 -10.78 4.29
CA ASN A 28 -21.60 -11.38 3.15
C ASN A 28 -20.62 -12.00 2.14
N ASP A 29 -19.58 -11.25 1.75
CA ASP A 29 -18.57 -11.71 0.80
C ASP A 29 -17.81 -12.96 1.30
N LEU A 30 -17.54 -13.03 2.61
CA LEU A 30 -16.84 -14.15 3.23
C LEU A 30 -17.76 -15.31 3.62
N GLY A 31 -19.08 -15.16 3.49
CA GLY A 31 -20.06 -16.18 3.88
C GLY A 31 -20.08 -16.47 5.39
N VAL A 32 -19.86 -15.46 6.22
CA VAL A 32 -19.85 -15.60 7.70
C VAL A 32 -20.77 -14.60 8.37
N GLY A 33 -21.16 -14.89 9.62
CA GLY A 33 -21.94 -13.94 10.41
C GLY A 33 -21.14 -12.68 10.77
N VAL A 34 -21.82 -11.53 10.80
CA VAL A 34 -21.25 -10.24 11.26
C VAL A 34 -20.68 -10.36 12.68
N SER A 35 -21.35 -11.11 13.56
CA SER A 35 -20.87 -11.41 14.92
C SER A 35 -19.53 -12.14 14.90
N THR A 36 -19.35 -13.11 14.00
CA THR A 36 -18.09 -13.84 13.82
C THR A 36 -16.94 -12.92 13.44
N LEU A 37 -17.16 -12.00 12.48
CA LEU A 37 -16.13 -11.01 12.12
C LEU A 37 -15.89 -10.01 13.24
N SER A 38 -16.95 -9.47 13.84
CA SER A 38 -16.83 -8.53 14.96
C SER A 38 -15.99 -9.13 16.09
N HIS A 39 -16.25 -10.38 16.45
CA HIS A 39 -15.51 -11.09 17.47
C HIS A 39 -14.09 -11.47 17.02
N GLY A 40 -13.89 -11.80 15.74
CA GLY A 40 -12.56 -12.03 15.17
C GLY A 40 -11.67 -10.78 15.14
N THR A 41 -12.25 -9.59 15.04
CA THR A 41 -11.50 -8.32 15.09
C THR A 41 -11.23 -7.80 16.50
N GLU A 42 -11.69 -8.52 17.52
CA GLU A 42 -11.52 -8.16 18.93
C GLU A 42 -10.14 -8.56 19.45
N LEU A 43 -9.57 -7.71 20.30
CA LEU A 43 -8.41 -8.05 21.10
C LEU A 43 -8.91 -8.68 22.40
N SER A 44 -8.91 -10.02 22.46
CA SER A 44 -9.41 -10.80 23.59
C SER A 44 -8.32 -11.74 24.11
N GLU A 45 -8.13 -11.74 25.44
CA GLU A 45 -7.22 -12.68 26.10
C GLU A 45 -7.72 -14.14 26.02
N GLN A 46 -9.04 -14.33 25.92
CA GLN A 46 -9.64 -15.65 25.77
C GLN A 46 -9.40 -16.26 24.39
N ARG A 47 -9.08 -15.44 23.37
CA ARG A 47 -8.76 -15.89 22.02
C ARG A 47 -7.66 -15.03 21.40
N PRO A 48 -6.38 -15.29 21.73
CA PRO A 48 -5.25 -14.44 21.34
C PRO A 48 -4.93 -14.44 19.82
N GLY A 49 -5.69 -15.16 18.99
CA GLY A 49 -5.44 -15.28 17.56
C GLY A 49 -6.22 -14.33 16.64
N GLY A 50 -7.28 -13.67 17.13
CA GLY A 50 -8.12 -12.79 16.30
C GLY A 50 -8.70 -13.48 15.05
N LEU A 51 -8.83 -12.72 13.96
CA LEU A 51 -9.32 -13.18 12.67
C LEU A 51 -8.22 -14.00 11.97
N GLY A 52 -8.55 -15.23 11.56
CA GLY A 52 -7.58 -16.10 10.89
C GLY A 52 -7.11 -15.54 9.54
N VAL A 53 -5.81 -15.70 9.24
CA VAL A 53 -5.17 -15.20 8.00
C VAL A 53 -5.87 -15.68 6.72
N ASN A 54 -6.48 -16.86 6.74
CA ASN A 54 -7.26 -17.40 5.62
C ASN A 54 -8.51 -16.56 5.28
N TYR A 55 -9.07 -15.82 6.24
CA TYR A 55 -10.15 -14.86 5.95
C TYR A 55 -9.61 -13.61 5.25
N LEU A 56 -8.42 -13.15 5.64
CA LEU A 56 -7.77 -11.99 5.01
C LEU A 56 -7.32 -12.32 3.58
N ASP A 57 -6.78 -13.52 3.34
CA ASP A 57 -6.45 -13.98 1.98
C ASP A 57 -7.70 -14.05 1.10
N ARG A 58 -8.77 -14.71 1.57
CA ARG A 58 -10.04 -14.78 0.83
C ARG A 58 -10.63 -13.40 0.56
N LEU A 59 -10.64 -12.52 1.55
CA LEU A 59 -11.10 -11.14 1.38
C LEU A 59 -10.27 -10.39 0.35
N GLY A 60 -8.94 -10.52 0.40
CA GLY A 60 -8.04 -9.89 -0.56
C GLY A 60 -8.24 -10.41 -2.00
N ARG A 61 -8.62 -11.68 -2.17
CA ARG A 61 -8.97 -12.24 -3.48
C ARG A 61 -10.30 -11.72 -4.02
N ILE A 62 -11.29 -11.51 -3.16
CA ILE A 62 -12.60 -10.95 -3.53
C ILE A 62 -12.49 -9.45 -3.79
N SER A 63 -11.79 -8.74 -2.92
CA SER A 63 -11.65 -7.28 -2.90
C SER A 63 -10.17 -6.91 -2.73
N PRO A 64 -9.39 -6.77 -3.82
CA PRO A 64 -7.95 -6.51 -3.75
C PRO A 64 -7.56 -5.29 -2.90
N LYS A 65 -8.40 -4.25 -2.91
CA LYS A 65 -8.23 -3.06 -2.05
C LYS A 65 -8.21 -3.38 -0.55
N ALA A 66 -8.86 -4.45 -0.12
CA ALA A 66 -8.84 -4.90 1.27
C ALA A 66 -7.50 -5.53 1.68
N ALA A 67 -6.68 -5.98 0.73
CA ALA A 67 -5.34 -6.49 1.03
C ALA A 67 -4.33 -5.37 1.35
N VAL A 68 -4.56 -4.16 0.81
CA VAL A 68 -3.62 -3.02 0.92
C VAL A 68 -3.26 -2.67 2.37
N PRO A 69 -4.23 -2.50 3.31
CA PRO A 69 -3.88 -2.13 4.68
C PRO A 69 -3.05 -3.19 5.42
N ILE A 70 -3.26 -4.47 5.10
CA ILE A 70 -2.47 -5.57 5.67
C ILE A 70 -1.05 -5.57 5.11
N ALA A 71 -0.90 -5.36 3.80
CA ALA A 71 0.41 -5.28 3.16
C ALA A 71 1.22 -4.07 3.66
N GLN A 72 0.58 -2.91 3.83
CA GLN A 72 1.18 -1.72 4.43
C GLN A 72 1.69 -1.97 5.86
N HIS A 73 0.89 -2.66 6.68
CA HIS A 73 1.27 -2.98 8.05
C HIS A 73 2.51 -3.88 8.11
N PHE A 74 2.54 -4.97 7.33
CA PHE A 74 3.69 -5.87 7.34
C PHE A 74 4.93 -5.29 6.67
N ALA A 75 4.77 -4.45 5.63
CA ALA A 75 5.89 -3.69 5.07
C ALA A 75 6.53 -2.78 6.12
N ALA A 76 5.72 -2.03 6.88
CA ALA A 76 6.20 -1.16 7.94
C ALA A 76 6.92 -1.93 9.06
N LEU A 77 6.42 -3.10 9.46
CA LEU A 77 7.12 -3.98 10.43
C LEU A 77 8.47 -4.47 9.91
N GLY A 78 8.61 -4.67 8.60
CA GLY A 78 9.86 -5.03 7.94
C GLY A 78 10.81 -3.84 7.71
N GLY A 79 10.47 -2.63 8.15
CA GLY A 79 11.24 -1.42 7.86
C GLY A 79 11.13 -0.95 6.40
N GLY A 80 10.13 -1.46 5.66
CA GLY A 80 9.87 -1.10 4.27
C GLY A 80 8.61 -0.25 4.10
N VAL A 81 8.33 0.07 2.84
CA VAL A 81 7.12 0.79 2.41
C VAL A 81 6.36 -0.09 1.43
N PHE A 82 5.03 -0.13 1.56
CA PHE A 82 4.18 -0.78 0.56
C PHE A 82 3.73 0.26 -0.47
N HIS A 83 4.05 -0.02 -1.73
CA HIS A 83 3.66 0.82 -2.86
C HIS A 83 2.62 0.07 -3.72
N PRO A 84 1.33 0.45 -3.69
CA PRO A 84 0.32 -0.17 -4.56
C PRO A 84 0.60 0.19 -6.02
N LEU A 85 0.56 -0.81 -6.90
CA LEU A 85 0.81 -0.65 -8.32
C LEU A 85 -0.52 -0.60 -9.07
N GLU A 86 -0.70 0.41 -9.90
CA GLU A 86 -1.82 0.49 -10.83
C GLU A 86 -1.37 -0.09 -12.17
N VAL A 87 -1.76 -1.35 -12.43
CA VAL A 87 -1.32 -2.10 -13.62
C VAL A 87 -2.20 -1.79 -14.85
N GLU A 88 -3.21 -0.93 -14.71
CA GLU A 88 -4.09 -0.53 -15.79
C GLU A 88 -3.56 0.76 -16.45
N GLY A 89 -2.89 0.66 -17.61
CA GLY A 89 -2.34 1.84 -18.29
C GLY A 89 -1.56 1.57 -19.58
N ARG A 90 -1.28 2.63 -20.34
CA ARG A 90 -0.49 2.59 -21.59
C ARG A 90 0.99 2.90 -21.33
N LEU A 91 1.85 1.90 -21.42
CA LEU A 91 3.32 1.97 -21.22
C LEU A 91 4.10 3.14 -21.85
N ALA A 92 3.62 3.75 -22.92
CA ALA A 92 4.37 4.79 -23.65
C ALA A 92 4.38 6.15 -22.91
N SER A 93 3.41 6.42 -22.02
CA SER A 93 3.41 7.63 -21.19
C SER A 93 4.48 7.59 -20.09
N ASP A 94 4.98 6.39 -19.75
CA ASP A 94 5.61 6.19 -18.45
C ASP A 94 7.09 6.59 -18.45
N ILE A 95 7.80 6.43 -19.58
CA ILE A 95 9.22 6.83 -19.66
C ILE A 95 9.41 8.36 -19.66
N HIS A 96 8.48 9.08 -20.29
CA HIS A 96 8.48 10.54 -20.30
C HIS A 96 8.19 11.08 -18.90
N GLN A 97 7.27 10.44 -18.17
CA GLN A 97 6.99 10.79 -16.78
C GLN A 97 8.20 10.53 -15.87
N ILE A 98 8.83 9.35 -15.95
CA ILE A 98 10.05 9.04 -15.18
C ILE A 98 11.15 10.07 -15.44
N THR A 99 11.36 10.46 -16.71
CA THR A 99 12.38 11.45 -17.07
C THR A 99 12.07 12.84 -16.49
N ARG A 100 10.79 13.24 -16.50
CA ARG A 100 10.34 14.48 -15.87
C ARG A 100 10.57 14.43 -14.36
N ASP A 101 10.09 13.41 -13.69
CA ASP A 101 10.19 13.28 -12.23
C ASP A 101 11.65 13.21 -11.78
N PHE A 102 12.51 12.52 -12.54
CA PHE A 102 13.95 12.53 -12.30
C PHE A 102 14.56 13.93 -12.42
N SER A 103 14.11 14.72 -13.40
CA SER A 103 14.57 16.10 -13.57
C SER A 103 14.11 16.98 -12.40
N ASP A 104 12.89 16.80 -11.92
CA ASP A 104 12.33 17.54 -10.77
C ASP A 104 13.09 17.19 -9.47
N VAL A 105 13.42 15.92 -9.26
CA VAL A 105 14.29 15.44 -8.17
C VAL A 105 15.66 16.12 -8.21
N LEU A 106 16.29 16.18 -9.39
CA LEU A 106 17.60 16.82 -9.57
C LEU A 106 17.53 18.33 -9.36
N GLN A 107 16.50 18.98 -9.88
CA GLN A 107 16.30 20.40 -9.71
C GLN A 107 16.17 20.75 -8.23
N ARG A 108 15.30 20.05 -7.49
CA ARG A 108 15.10 20.31 -6.06
C ARG A 108 16.35 20.00 -5.24
N HIS A 109 17.11 18.96 -5.60
CA HIS A 109 18.41 18.69 -5.00
C HIS A 109 19.38 19.87 -5.19
N GLY A 110 19.45 20.40 -6.42
CA GLY A 110 20.29 21.56 -6.74
C GLY A 110 19.86 22.84 -6.03
N GLU A 111 18.56 23.09 -5.90
CA GLU A 111 18.01 24.21 -5.14
C GLU A 111 18.37 24.13 -3.65
N ALA A 112 18.21 22.95 -3.03
CA ALA A 112 18.53 22.72 -1.62
C ALA A 112 20.04 22.89 -1.30
N HIS A 113 20.91 22.69 -2.28
CA HIS A 113 22.37 22.86 -2.13
C HIS A 113 22.90 24.15 -2.81
N SER A 114 22.00 25.04 -3.22
CA SER A 114 22.36 26.31 -3.82
C SER A 114 22.83 27.31 -2.76
N PRO A 115 23.60 28.36 -3.13
CA PRO A 115 23.94 29.45 -2.22
C PRO A 115 22.72 30.19 -1.63
N SER A 116 21.55 30.06 -2.25
CA SER A 116 20.28 30.63 -1.77
C SER A 116 19.54 29.74 -0.75
N SER A 117 20.01 28.52 -0.52
CA SER A 117 19.48 27.63 0.52
C SER A 117 19.82 28.16 1.92
N GLU A 118 18.94 27.89 2.88
CA GLU A 118 19.20 28.15 4.31
C GLU A 118 20.37 27.30 4.84
N ASN A 119 20.59 26.11 4.26
CA ASN A 119 21.71 25.25 4.57
C ASN A 119 22.31 24.66 3.28
N PRO A 120 23.22 25.35 2.59
CA PRO A 120 23.74 24.86 1.31
C PRO A 120 24.53 23.54 1.37
N ASN A 121 24.91 23.08 2.57
CA ASN A 121 25.73 21.88 2.74
C ASN A 121 24.92 20.64 3.16
N ASP A 122 23.63 20.79 3.49
CA ASP A 122 22.76 19.69 3.89
C ASP A 122 21.29 20.10 3.79
N TYR A 123 20.37 19.16 3.72
CA TYR A 123 18.95 19.49 3.69
C TYR A 123 18.47 20.09 5.02
N THR A 124 17.68 21.17 4.95
CA THR A 124 16.78 21.50 6.07
C THR A 124 15.68 20.43 6.20
N PRO A 125 15.01 20.30 7.36
CA PRO A 125 13.90 19.34 7.52
C PRO A 125 12.77 19.54 6.48
N LYS A 126 12.52 20.78 6.08
CA LYS A 126 11.49 21.13 5.09
C LYS A 126 11.91 20.69 3.68
N GLU A 127 13.16 20.96 3.29
CA GLU A 127 13.68 20.55 1.99
C GLU A 127 13.82 19.03 1.90
N ALA A 128 14.26 18.37 2.97
CA ALA A 128 14.31 16.91 3.04
C ALA A 128 12.92 16.29 2.81
N MET A 129 11.88 16.80 3.49
CA MET A 129 10.51 16.33 3.29
C MET A 129 10.03 16.57 1.85
N ALA A 130 10.34 17.75 1.28
CA ALA A 130 9.99 18.04 -0.10
C ALA A 130 10.72 17.13 -1.10
N GLN A 131 12.00 16.82 -0.84
CA GLN A 131 12.79 15.92 -1.67
C GLN A 131 12.23 14.49 -1.61
N VAL A 132 11.82 14.03 -0.43
CA VAL A 132 11.18 12.70 -0.25
C VAL A 132 9.91 12.62 -1.09
N VAL A 133 9.09 13.67 -1.13
CA VAL A 133 7.88 13.70 -1.97
C VAL A 133 8.21 13.53 -3.47
N GLU A 134 9.22 14.22 -3.99
CA GLU A 134 9.63 14.07 -5.39
C GLU A 134 10.24 12.70 -5.69
N LEU A 135 11.07 12.18 -4.77
CA LEU A 135 11.65 10.85 -4.88
C LEU A 135 10.55 9.78 -4.89
N ASP A 136 9.55 9.90 -4.03
CA ASP A 136 8.42 8.98 -3.97
C ASP A 136 7.67 8.99 -5.31
N GLN A 137 7.35 10.16 -5.88
CA GLN A 137 6.69 10.26 -7.19
C GLN A 137 7.48 9.56 -8.30
N MET A 138 8.79 9.82 -8.38
CA MET A 138 9.67 9.16 -9.35
C MET A 138 9.70 7.63 -9.16
N VAL A 139 9.79 7.17 -7.91
CA VAL A 139 9.77 5.73 -7.58
C VAL A 139 8.43 5.12 -7.98
N CYS A 140 7.30 5.79 -7.74
CA CYS A 140 5.98 5.34 -8.18
C CYS A 140 5.97 5.12 -9.70
N ALA A 141 6.41 6.12 -10.48
CA ALA A 141 6.44 6.05 -11.94
C ALA A 141 7.32 4.90 -12.43
N ALA A 142 8.52 4.74 -11.84
CA ALA A 142 9.43 3.66 -12.17
C ALA A 142 8.87 2.27 -11.83
N MET A 143 8.21 2.12 -10.68
CA MET A 143 7.60 0.86 -10.27
C MET A 143 6.39 0.48 -11.13
N ASN A 144 5.55 1.44 -11.51
CA ASN A 144 4.45 1.22 -12.45
C ASN A 144 4.96 0.77 -13.83
N PHE A 145 6.00 1.44 -14.35
CA PHE A 145 6.63 1.04 -15.61
C PHE A 145 7.19 -0.39 -15.53
N ARG A 146 7.88 -0.73 -14.43
CA ARG A 146 8.36 -2.10 -14.17
C ARG A 146 7.22 -3.11 -14.13
N ALA A 147 6.11 -2.79 -13.44
CA ALA A 147 4.95 -3.66 -13.34
C ALA A 147 4.36 -3.98 -14.71
N ALA A 148 4.23 -2.97 -15.56
CA ALA A 148 3.69 -3.13 -16.90
C ALA A 148 4.65 -3.90 -17.84
N LEU A 149 5.99 -3.78 -17.65
CA LEU A 149 6.96 -4.66 -18.33
C LEU A 149 6.85 -6.12 -17.89
N LEU A 150 6.69 -6.38 -16.59
CA LEU A 150 6.50 -7.74 -16.07
C LEU A 150 5.22 -8.39 -16.58
N GLN A 151 4.14 -7.62 -16.66
CA GLN A 151 2.88 -8.10 -17.25
C GLN A 151 3.07 -8.48 -18.72
N LYS A 152 3.76 -7.65 -19.52
CA LYS A 152 4.11 -7.98 -20.91
C LYS A 152 4.98 -9.21 -21.04
N ALA A 153 5.87 -9.45 -20.07
CA ALA A 153 6.70 -10.65 -20.01
C ALA A 153 5.94 -11.91 -19.56
N GLY A 154 4.63 -11.81 -19.28
CA GLY A 154 3.80 -12.93 -18.85
C GLY A 154 3.97 -13.29 -17.37
N VAL A 155 4.60 -12.44 -16.57
CA VAL A 155 4.71 -12.65 -15.12
C VAL A 155 3.43 -12.16 -14.46
N SER A 156 2.64 -13.10 -13.92
CA SER A 156 1.39 -12.76 -13.21
C SER A 156 1.70 -12.05 -11.91
N MET A 157 1.40 -10.75 -11.85
CA MET A 157 1.54 -9.92 -10.64
C MET A 157 0.37 -10.12 -9.65
N VAL A 158 -0.70 -10.78 -10.09
CA VAL A 158 -1.85 -11.19 -9.27
C VAL A 158 -1.80 -12.72 -9.14
N PRO A 159 -1.97 -13.30 -7.94
CA PRO A 159 -2.12 -14.76 -7.81
C PRO A 159 -3.25 -15.21 -8.73
N SER A 160 -3.00 -16.19 -9.62
CA SER A 160 -4.04 -16.69 -10.52
C SER A 160 -5.28 -17.03 -9.69
N GLN A 161 -6.45 -16.52 -10.07
CA GLN A 161 -7.70 -17.04 -9.57
C GLN A 161 -7.79 -18.50 -10.03
N ALA A 162 -7.23 -19.42 -9.25
CA ALA A 162 -7.60 -20.80 -9.33
C ALA A 162 -9.10 -20.79 -9.06
N ARG A 163 -9.89 -21.01 -10.13
CA ARG A 163 -11.34 -21.12 -10.09
C ARG A 163 -11.64 -22.13 -8.98
N ALA A 164 -12.11 -21.63 -7.84
CA ALA A 164 -12.70 -22.49 -6.83
C ALA A 164 -13.94 -23.10 -7.49
N GLN A 165 -13.78 -24.36 -7.93
CA GLN A 165 -14.90 -25.25 -8.23
C GLN A 165 -15.47 -25.77 -6.91
#